data_AF-A0A1S2PIW4-F1
#
_entry.id   AF-A0A1S2PIW4-F1
#
_cell.length_a   1.000
_cell.length_b   1.000
_cell.length_c   1.000
_cell.angle_alpha   90.00
_cell.angle_beta   90.00
_cell.angle_gamma   90.00
#
_symmetry.space_group_name_H-M   'P 1'
#
loop_
_entity.id
_entity.type
_entity.pdbx_description
1 polymer ?
#
loop_
_entity_poly.entity_id
_entity_poly.type
_entity_poly.pdbx_seq_one_letter_code
_entity_poly.pdbx_strand_id
1 'polypeptide(L)'
;MTADPAASGPSRLPAMRTIGELRAALTLGYGFPGDADDFEAELAREINHADPADLSGVVRLVEEFRGRIIARQDPGFDAAVAAAVAEIRASRGSDR
;
A
#
# COMPACT_ATOMS: atom_id res chain seq x y z
N MET A 1 27.38 -2.49 30.83
CA MET A 1 26.04 -2.92 30.37
C MET A 1 25.38 -1.73 29.70
N THR A 2 25.71 -1.51 28.44
CA THR A 2 25.14 -0.44 27.60
C THR A 2 24.30 -1.15 26.55
N ALA A 3 22.99 -0.90 26.58
CA ALA A 3 22.05 -1.41 25.59
C ALA A 3 22.33 -0.76 24.24
N ASP A 4 22.39 -1.57 23.19
CA ASP A 4 22.52 -1.14 21.81
C ASP A 4 21.11 -0.82 21.26
N PRO A 5 20.80 0.43 20.87
CA PRO A 5 19.46 0.82 20.46
C PRO A 5 19.36 0.92 18.93
N ALA A 6 19.55 -0.18 18.19
CA ALA A 6 19.19 -0.22 16.76
C ALA A 6 19.22 -1.64 16.17
N ALA A 7 18.57 -2.60 16.80
CA ALA A 7 18.20 -3.83 16.09
C ALA A 7 16.86 -3.65 15.36
N SER A 8 16.70 -2.57 14.58
CA SER A 8 15.69 -2.56 13.52
C SER A 8 16.30 -3.31 12.34
N GLY A 9 16.32 -4.64 12.44
CA GLY A 9 16.56 -5.49 11.27
C GLY A 9 15.55 -5.13 10.17
N PRO A 10 15.84 -5.45 8.91
CA PRO A 10 14.88 -5.21 7.82
C PRO A 10 13.54 -5.82 8.23
N SER A 11 12.50 -4.99 8.36
CA SER A 11 11.15 -5.45 8.60
C SER A 11 10.83 -6.37 7.44
N ARG A 12 10.95 -7.69 7.66
CA ARG A 12 10.63 -8.66 6.63
C ARG A 12 9.15 -8.48 6.40
N LEU A 13 8.82 -7.95 5.22
CA LEU A 13 7.47 -7.85 4.74
C LEU A 13 6.74 -9.17 5.03
N PRO A 14 5.49 -9.12 5.53
CA PRO A 14 4.71 -10.32 5.70
C PRO A 14 4.56 -11.04 4.36
N ALA A 15 4.34 -12.36 4.40
CA ALA A 15 3.83 -13.02 3.20
C ALA A 15 2.51 -12.35 2.82
N MET A 16 2.31 -12.09 1.53
CA MET A 16 1.10 -11.46 0.97
C MET A 16 0.63 -12.22 -0.26
N ARG A 17 0.73 -13.56 -0.24
CA ARG A 17 0.44 -14.44 -1.38
C ARG A 17 -1.05 -14.74 -1.50
N THR A 18 -1.81 -14.52 -0.43
CA THR A 18 -3.25 -14.72 -0.38
C THR A 18 -3.97 -13.45 0.07
N ILE A 19 -5.27 -13.37 -0.22
CA ILE A 19 -6.15 -12.28 0.27
C ILE A 19 -6.16 -12.23 1.81
N GLY A 20 -6.17 -13.39 2.49
CA GLY A 20 -6.16 -13.44 3.95
C GLY A 20 -4.86 -12.90 4.55
N GLU A 21 -3.72 -13.20 3.93
CA GLU A 21 -2.43 -12.65 4.29
C GLU A 21 -2.34 -11.14 4.05
N LEU A 22 -2.87 -10.66 2.91
CA LEU A 22 -2.93 -9.24 2.61
C LEU A 22 -3.80 -8.47 3.62
N ARG A 23 -4.99 -8.99 3.91
CA ARG A 23 -5.88 -8.46 4.97
C ARG A 23 -5.16 -8.38 6.31
N ALA A 24 -4.49 -9.45 6.72
CA ALA A 24 -3.76 -9.47 7.98
C ALA A 24 -2.64 -8.41 8.02
N ALA A 25 -1.90 -8.23 6.93
CA ALA A 25 -0.88 -7.19 6.82
C ALA A 25 -1.49 -5.78 6.95
N LEU A 26 -2.60 -5.51 6.29
CA LEU A 26 -3.29 -4.23 6.40
C LEU A 26 -3.81 -3.96 7.81
N THR A 27 -4.44 -4.95 8.45
CA THR A 27 -4.92 -4.86 9.84
C THR A 27 -3.78 -4.63 10.83
N LEU A 28 -2.59 -5.19 10.57
CA LEU A 28 -1.39 -4.97 11.38
C LEU A 28 -0.70 -3.62 11.11
N GLY A 29 -1.23 -2.80 10.20
CA GLY A 29 -0.73 -1.45 9.92
C GLY A 29 0.46 -1.40 8.96
N TYR A 30 0.66 -2.42 8.12
CA TYR A 30 1.70 -2.38 7.09
C TYR A 30 1.35 -1.46 5.90
N GLY A 31 0.07 -1.13 5.70
CA GLY A 31 -0.41 -0.21 4.67
C GLY A 31 -0.45 1.25 5.10
N PHE A 32 -0.99 2.11 4.23
CA PHE A 32 -1.31 3.49 4.57
C PHE A 32 -2.53 3.57 5.51
N PRO A 33 -2.68 4.65 6.28
CA PRO A 33 -3.87 4.85 7.10
C PRO A 33 -5.15 4.77 6.27
N GLY A 34 -6.09 3.92 6.68
CA GLY A 34 -7.36 3.67 5.97
C GLY A 34 -7.34 2.48 5.00
N ASP A 35 -6.16 2.00 4.57
CA ASP A 35 -6.07 0.94 3.54
C ASP A 35 -6.81 -0.35 3.96
N ALA A 36 -6.87 -0.69 5.25
CA ALA A 36 -7.57 -1.89 5.70
C ALA A 36 -9.09 -1.81 5.44
N ASP A 37 -9.71 -0.66 5.71
CA ASP A 37 -11.14 -0.45 5.51
C ASP A 37 -11.46 -0.32 4.00
N ASP A 38 -10.61 0.41 3.28
CA ASP A 38 -10.74 0.59 1.82
C ASP A 38 -10.62 -0.76 1.08
N PHE A 39 -9.65 -1.59 1.46
CA PHE A 39 -9.46 -2.91 0.87
C PHE A 39 -10.69 -3.80 1.03
N GLU A 40 -11.30 -3.86 2.21
CA GLU A 40 -12.50 -4.68 2.43
C GLU A 40 -13.70 -4.14 1.64
N ALA A 41 -13.88 -2.82 1.61
CA ALA A 41 -14.97 -2.20 0.86
C ALA A 41 -14.85 -2.47 -0.64
N GLU A 42 -13.66 -2.29 -1.20
CA GLU A 42 -13.38 -2.55 -2.62
C GLU A 42 -13.44 -4.04 -2.95
N LEU A 43 -12.92 -4.92 -2.09
CA LEU A 43 -12.97 -6.37 -2.29
C LEU A 43 -14.42 -6.87 -2.31
N ALA A 44 -15.25 -6.40 -1.38
CA ALA A 44 -16.67 -6.72 -1.36
C ALA A 44 -17.36 -6.23 -2.63
N ARG A 45 -17.03 -5.02 -3.11
CA ARG A 45 -17.58 -4.49 -4.36
C ARG A 45 -17.18 -5.33 -5.56
N GLU A 46 -15.90 -5.64 -5.72
CA GLU A 46 -15.37 -6.42 -6.85
C GLU A 46 -15.97 -7.83 -6.85
N ILE A 47 -16.03 -8.51 -5.70
CA ILE A 47 -16.65 -9.86 -5.62
C ILE A 47 -18.14 -9.82 -5.97
N ASN A 48 -18.89 -8.81 -5.52
CA ASN A 48 -20.33 -8.71 -5.78
C ASN A 48 -20.67 -8.39 -7.25
N HIS A 49 -19.75 -7.79 -7.99
CA HIS A 49 -19.97 -7.39 -9.39
C HIS A 49 -19.18 -8.24 -10.39
N ALA A 50 -18.26 -9.08 -9.93
CA ALA A 50 -17.45 -9.92 -10.79
C ALA A 50 -18.30 -10.97 -11.51
N ASP A 51 -18.02 -11.16 -12.80
CA ASP A 51 -18.41 -12.39 -13.49
C ASP A 51 -17.63 -13.54 -12.82
N PRO A 52 -18.27 -14.63 -12.37
CA PRO A 52 -17.56 -15.78 -11.81
C PRO A 52 -16.49 -16.37 -12.76
N ALA A 53 -16.59 -16.15 -14.06
CA ALA A 53 -15.59 -16.54 -15.06
C ALA A 53 -14.44 -15.52 -15.22
N ASP A 54 -14.57 -14.31 -14.67
CA ASP A 54 -13.58 -13.22 -14.75
C ASP A 54 -13.37 -12.52 -13.40
N LEU A 55 -12.26 -12.88 -12.74
CA LEU A 55 -11.82 -12.29 -11.48
C LEU A 55 -10.69 -11.26 -11.66
N SER A 56 -10.49 -10.73 -12.86
CA SER A 56 -9.40 -9.77 -13.14
C SER A 56 -9.46 -8.51 -12.26
N GLY A 57 -10.67 -8.04 -11.93
CA GLY A 57 -10.88 -6.92 -10.99
C GLY A 57 -10.33 -7.20 -9.59
N VAL A 58 -10.61 -8.39 -9.05
CA VAL A 58 -10.11 -8.83 -7.74
C VAL A 58 -8.58 -8.98 -7.76
N VAL A 59 -8.01 -9.54 -8.83
CA VAL A 59 -6.54 -9.67 -8.96
C VAL A 59 -5.87 -8.30 -8.99
N ARG A 60 -6.42 -7.36 -9.78
CA ARG A 60 -5.91 -5.98 -9.85
C ARG A 60 -5.94 -5.31 -8.47
N LEU A 61 -7.04 -5.45 -7.73
CA LEU A 61 -7.17 -4.92 -6.38
C LEU A 61 -6.09 -5.47 -5.43
N VAL A 62 -5.88 -6.79 -5.44
CA VAL A 62 -4.87 -7.44 -4.59
C VAL A 62 -3.45 -6.93 -4.90
N GLU A 63 -3.10 -6.80 -6.18
CA GLU A 63 -1.79 -6.30 -6.59
C GLU A 63 -1.60 -4.82 -6.25
N GLU A 64 -2.67 -4.02 -6.35
CA GLU A 64 -2.65 -2.62 -5.94
C GLU A 64 -2.30 -2.47 -4.44
N PHE A 65 -3.06 -3.13 -3.56
CA PHE A 65 -2.84 -3.02 -2.12
C PHE A 65 -1.51 -3.67 -1.68
N ARG A 66 -1.07 -4.74 -2.36
CA ARG A 66 0.28 -5.26 -2.16
C ARG A 66 1.34 -4.20 -2.51
N GLY A 67 1.16 -3.50 -3.63
CA GLY A 67 2.03 -2.40 -4.04
C GLY A 67 2.07 -1.27 -3.02
N ARG A 68 0.91 -0.89 -2.46
CA ARG A 68 0.80 0.12 -1.40
C ARG A 68 1.58 -0.27 -0.15
N ILE A 69 1.44 -1.51 0.33
CA ILE A 69 2.21 -2.02 1.47
C ILE A 69 3.71 -1.93 1.20
N ILE A 70 4.17 -2.41 0.04
CA ILE A 70 5.59 -2.37 -0.35
C ILE A 70 6.09 -0.93 -0.38
N ALA A 71 5.33 -0.03 -1.01
CA ALA A 71 5.68 1.39 -1.10
C ALA A 71 5.80 2.05 0.27
N ARG A 72 4.89 1.72 1.22
CA ARG A 72 4.95 2.27 2.58
C ARG A 72 6.19 1.82 3.36
N GLN A 73 6.80 0.69 2.99
CA GLN A 73 8.04 0.23 3.63
C GLN A 73 9.29 0.94 3.09
N ASP A 74 9.19 1.68 1.98
CA ASP A 74 10.32 2.45 1.46
C ASP A 74 10.51 3.72 2.33
N PRO A 75 11.67 3.85 3.03
CA PRO A 75 11.96 5.04 3.84
C PRO A 75 11.99 6.35 3.03
N GLY A 76 12.21 6.26 1.72
CA GLY A 76 12.23 7.41 0.81
C GLY A 76 10.86 7.79 0.24
N PHE A 77 9.81 7.00 0.47
CA PHE A 77 8.51 7.19 -0.18
C PHE A 77 7.92 8.58 0.06
N ASP A 78 7.79 9.00 1.32
CA ASP A 78 7.16 10.27 1.68
C ASP A 78 7.93 11.47 1.09
N ALA A 79 9.26 11.38 1.07
CA ALA A 79 10.12 12.41 0.48
C ALA A 79 9.99 12.46 -1.05
N ALA A 80 9.95 11.31 -1.72
CA ALA A 80 9.76 11.21 -3.16
C ALA A 80 8.40 11.77 -3.60
N VAL A 81 7.33 11.45 -2.86
CA VAL A 81 5.98 11.99 -3.10
C VAL A 81 5.97 13.50 -2.90
N ALA A 82 6.56 14.00 -1.81
CA ALA A 82 6.62 15.44 -1.55
C ALA A 82 7.37 16.20 -2.66
N ALA A 83 8.48 15.65 -3.15
CA ALA A 83 9.25 16.21 -4.25
C ALA A 83 8.41 16.26 -5.55
N ALA A 84 7.76 15.15 -5.92
CA ALA A 84 6.91 15.10 -7.10
C ALA A 84 5.73 16.09 -7.02
N VAL A 85 5.08 16.21 -5.86
CA VAL A 85 4.00 17.18 -5.65
C VAL A 85 4.51 18.62 -5.78
N ALA A 86 5.70 18.92 -5.26
CA ALA A 86 6.31 20.24 -5.39
C ALA A 86 6.62 20.57 -6.86
N GLU A 87 7.16 19.62 -7.62
CA GLU A 87 7.45 19.76 -9.05
C GLU A 87 6.17 20.02 -9.87
N ILE A 88 5.11 19.22 -9.67
CA ILE A 88 3.83 19.42 -10.37
C ILE A 88 3.26 20.82 -10.10
N ARG A 89 3.38 21.32 -8.86
CA ARG A 89 2.93 22.67 -8.49
C ARG A 89 3.78 23.75 -9.14
N ALA A 90 5.11 23.58 -9.19
CA ALA A 90 6.01 24.51 -9.84
C ALA A 90 5.71 24.62 -11.34
N SER A 91 5.51 23.49 -12.03
CA SER A 91 5.15 23.48 -13.45
C SER A 91 3.84 24.21 -13.72
N ARG A 92 2.80 23.98 -12.90
CA ARG A 92 1.50 24.66 -13.04
C ARG A 92 1.53 26.16 -12.69
N GLY A 93 2.45 26.58 -11.82
CA GLY A 93 2.64 27.99 -11.47
C GLY A 93 3.44 28.77 -12.50
N SER A 94 4.19 28.08 -13.35
CA SER A 94 5.02 28.67 -14.42
C SER A 94 4.21 28.98 -15.70
N ASP A 95 3.00 28.45 -15.80
CA ASP A 95 2.07 28.66 -16.93
C ASP A 95 1.12 29.87 -16.74
N ARG A 96 1.44 30.78 -15.80
CA ARG A 96 0.61 31.93 -15.45
C ARG A 96 1.41 33.24 -15.44
#